data_AF-C5KQ77-F1
#
_entry.id   AF-C5KQ77-F1
#
_cell.length_a   1.000
_cell.length_b   1.000
_cell.length_c   1.000
_cell.angle_alpha   90.00
_cell.angle_beta   90.00
_cell.angle_gamma   90.00
#
_symmetry.space_group_name_H-M   'P 1'
#
loop_
_entity.id
_entity.type
_entity.pdbx_description
1 polymer ?
#
loop_
_entity_poly.entity_id
_entity_poly.type
_entity_poly.pdbx_seq_one_letter_code
_entity_poly.pdbx_strand_id
1 'polypeptide(L)'
;AIKLWKRKVGPLNEADTSETPSEKIMLMLCGLPCSGKSTLSQHFLVPAGYVRVCQDVLKSKERTLREVERLLEEGRSVVLDRTNTDKAQRAPFISLAKRFNAKVC
;
A
#
# COMPACT_ATOMS: atom_id res chain seq x y z
N ALA A 1 24.03 5.03 -15.59
CA ALA A 1 22.88 4.53 -16.37
C ALA A 1 21.80 4.06 -15.41
N ILE A 2 20.66 4.76 -15.33
CA ILE A 2 19.57 4.45 -14.41
C ILE A 2 18.88 3.17 -14.88
N LYS A 3 19.01 2.09 -14.11
CA LYS A 3 18.39 0.80 -14.41
C LYS A 3 16.90 0.89 -14.06
N LEU A 4 16.07 1.27 -15.04
CA LEU A 4 14.61 1.17 -14.92
C LEU A 4 14.23 -0.29 -14.70
N TRP A 5 13.69 -0.60 -13.52
CA TRP A 5 13.02 -1.88 -13.27
C TRP A 5 11.65 -1.85 -13.96
N LYS A 6 11.61 -2.23 -15.25
CA LYS A 6 10.34 -2.54 -15.92
C LYS A 6 9.89 -3.92 -15.45
N ARG A 7 8.88 -3.98 -14.56
CA ARG A 7 8.06 -5.19 -14.42
C ARG A 7 7.46 -5.47 -15.79
N LYS A 8 7.88 -6.56 -16.44
CA LYS A 8 7.18 -7.11 -17.60
C LYS A 8 5.82 -7.59 -17.10
N VAL A 9 4.79 -6.78 -17.27
CA VAL A 9 3.41 -7.28 -17.35
C VAL A 9 3.21 -7.70 -18.80
N GLY A 10 3.32 -9.00 -19.06
CA GLY A 10 2.87 -9.60 -20.32
C GLY A 10 1.34 -9.55 -20.40
N PRO A 11 0.75 -9.77 -21.58
CA PRO A 11 -0.70 -9.88 -21.72
C PRO A 11 -1.21 -11.00 -20.81
N LEU A 12 -2.30 -10.73 -20.09
CA LEU A 12 -2.94 -11.67 -19.18
C LEU A 12 -3.39 -12.90 -19.98
N ASN A 13 -2.74 -14.03 -19.77
CA ASN A 13 -3.20 -15.32 -20.27
C ASN A 13 -3.73 -16.12 -19.06
N GLU A 14 -5.00 -16.49 -19.13
CA GLU A 14 -5.75 -17.23 -18.10
C GLU A 14 -5.31 -18.69 -18.03
N ALA A 15 -4.09 -19.00 -17.58
CA ALA A 15 -3.68 -20.34 -17.15
C ALA A 15 -2.21 -20.35 -16.68
N ASP A 16 -1.94 -19.88 -15.46
CA ASP A 16 -0.78 -20.39 -14.71
C ASP A 16 -0.96 -20.14 -13.20
N THR A 17 -1.90 -20.87 -12.60
CA THR A 17 -2.12 -20.90 -11.14
C THR A 17 -1.05 -21.75 -10.48
N SER A 18 0.17 -21.21 -10.37
CA SER A 18 1.08 -21.52 -9.27
C SER A 18 1.57 -20.20 -8.67
N GLU A 19 0.62 -19.46 -8.07
CA GLU A 19 0.90 -18.21 -7.40
C GLU A 19 1.72 -18.48 -6.13
N THR A 20 3.04 -18.32 -6.20
CA THR A 20 3.75 -17.86 -5.01
C THR A 20 3.02 -16.59 -4.55
N PRO A 21 2.58 -16.47 -3.28
CA PRO A 21 1.89 -15.28 -2.83
C PRO A 21 2.83 -14.10 -3.09
N SER A 22 2.45 -13.21 -4.01
CA SER A 22 3.22 -12.00 -4.25
C SER A 22 3.41 -11.31 -2.89
N GLU A 23 4.65 -10.96 -2.54
CA GLU A 23 4.97 -10.32 -1.27
C GLU A 23 3.97 -9.18 -0.99
N LYS A 24 3.19 -9.29 0.10
CA LYS A 24 2.26 -8.23 0.51
C LYS A 24 3.06 -7.03 0.98
N ILE A 25 2.79 -5.85 0.42
CA ILE A 25 3.49 -4.62 0.79
C ILE A 25 2.49 -3.60 1.34
N MET A 26 2.79 -3.06 2.52
CA MET A 26 2.18 -1.85 3.06
C MET A 26 3.15 -0.68 2.91
N LEU A 27 2.81 0.25 2.02
CA LEU A 27 3.62 1.45 1.77
C LEU A 27 3.06 2.64 2.55
N MET A 28 3.87 3.30 3.38
CA MET A 28 3.47 4.47 4.14
C MET A 28 4.06 5.75 3.56
N LEU A 29 3.22 6.56 2.94
CA LEU A 29 3.68 7.86 2.43
C LEU A 29 3.94 8.80 3.62
N CYS A 30 5.12 9.43 3.62
CA CYS A 30 5.54 10.38 4.65
C CYS A 30 6.09 11.64 3.97
N GLY A 31 5.66 12.83 4.40
CA GLY A 31 6.14 14.09 3.85
C GLY A 31 5.14 15.24 3.99
N LEU A 32 5.63 16.48 3.81
CA LEU A 32 4.84 17.71 3.95
C LEU A 32 3.57 17.74 3.08
N PRO A 33 2.50 18.43 3.47
CA PRO A 33 1.36 18.66 2.57
C PRO A 33 1.83 19.29 1.25
N CYS A 34 1.06 19.07 0.18
CA CYS A 34 1.39 19.55 -1.17
C CYS A 34 2.69 19.00 -1.79
N SER A 35 3.39 18.05 -1.15
CA SER A 35 4.60 17.41 -1.70
C SER A 35 4.34 16.36 -2.80
N GLY A 36 3.11 16.27 -3.32
CA GLY A 36 2.76 15.32 -4.39
C GLY A 36 2.55 13.85 -3.99
N LYS A 37 2.44 13.52 -2.69
CA LYS A 37 2.18 12.13 -2.22
C LYS A 37 0.91 11.53 -2.80
N SER A 38 -0.18 12.30 -2.82
CA SER A 38 -1.44 11.84 -3.41
C SER A 38 -1.29 11.62 -4.92
N THR A 39 -0.58 12.51 -5.62
CA THR A 39 -0.22 12.31 -7.04
C THR A 39 0.59 11.03 -7.24
N LEU A 40 1.59 10.76 -6.40
CA LEU A 40 2.37 9.53 -6.44
C LEU A 40 1.48 8.28 -6.28
N SER A 41 0.59 8.29 -5.29
CA SER A 41 -0.31 7.14 -5.05
C SER A 41 -1.28 6.91 -6.19
N GLN A 42 -1.91 7.97 -6.70
CA GLN A 42 -2.94 7.88 -7.74
C GLN A 42 -2.37 7.51 -9.11
N HIS A 43 -1.23 8.10 -9.51
CA HIS A 43 -0.70 7.93 -10.85
C HIS A 43 0.28 6.76 -10.99
N PHE A 44 0.89 6.29 -9.90
CA PHE A 44 1.92 5.24 -9.96
C PHE A 44 1.56 4.00 -9.16
N LEU A 45 1.07 4.15 -7.92
CA LEU A 45 0.86 2.99 -7.04
C LEU A 45 -0.46 2.27 -7.33
N VAL A 46 -1.56 3.01 -7.52
CA VAL A 46 -2.86 2.42 -7.86
C VAL A 46 -2.80 1.66 -9.19
N PRO A 47 -2.24 2.21 -10.29
CA PRO A 47 -2.05 1.46 -11.53
C PRO A 47 -1.11 0.27 -11.40
N ALA A 48 -0.19 0.29 -10.43
CA ALA A 48 0.70 -0.84 -10.12
C ALA A 48 0.04 -1.94 -9.26
N GLY A 49 -1.25 -1.80 -8.93
CA GLY A 49 -2.04 -2.79 -8.20
C GLY A 49 -2.17 -2.54 -6.68
N TYR A 50 -1.66 -1.42 -6.16
CA TYR A 50 -1.85 -1.06 -4.76
C TYR A 50 -3.24 -0.50 -4.53
N VAL A 51 -3.82 -0.80 -3.37
CA VAL A 51 -5.06 -0.16 -2.91
C VAL A 51 -4.71 1.05 -2.06
N ARG A 52 -5.16 2.23 -2.48
CA ARG A 52 -4.95 3.48 -1.74
C ARG A 52 -5.95 3.60 -0.59
N VAL A 53 -5.42 3.70 0.62
CA VAL A 53 -6.20 4.00 1.83
C VAL A 53 -5.78 5.39 2.34
N CYS A 54 -6.76 6.28 2.50
CA CYS A 54 -6.55 7.65 2.93
C CYS A 54 -7.48 7.98 4.10
N GLN A 55 -6.90 8.37 5.24
CA GLN A 55 -7.69 8.71 6.42
C GLN A 55 -8.59 9.93 6.20
N ASP A 56 -8.18 10.91 5.38
CA ASP A 56 -9.00 12.09 5.10
C ASP A 56 -10.32 11.74 4.41
N VAL A 57 -10.31 10.66 3.63
CA VAL A 57 -11.51 10.09 2.99
C VAL A 57 -12.36 9.32 4.00
N LEU A 58 -11.73 8.51 4.85
CA LEU A 58 -12.43 7.64 5.82
C LEU A 58 -12.85 8.37 7.11
N LYS A 59 -12.31 9.56 7.37
CA LYS A 59 -12.57 10.48 8.49
C LYS A 59 -12.32 9.91 9.90
N SER A 60 -11.85 8.66 10.03
CA SER A 60 -11.55 7.99 11.31
C SER A 60 -10.33 7.08 11.18
N LYS A 61 -9.47 7.09 12.21
CA LYS A 61 -8.30 6.23 12.29
C LYS A 61 -8.70 4.76 12.41
N GLU A 62 -9.75 4.49 13.17
CA GLU A 62 -10.28 3.14 13.42
C GLU A 62 -10.86 2.56 12.13
N ARG A 63 -11.59 3.37 11.34
CA ARG A 63 -12.06 2.96 10.01
C ARG A 63 -10.92 2.67 9.06
N THR A 64 -9.87 3.50 9.11
CA THR A 64 -8.66 3.32 8.29
C THR A 64 -7.96 1.99 8.65
N LEU A 65 -7.80 1.69 9.95
CA LEU A 65 -7.20 0.44 10.41
C LEU A 65 -8.00 -0.78 9.97
N ARG A 66 -9.34 -0.74 10.13
CA ARG A 66 -10.21 -1.84 9.69
C ARG A 66 -10.15 -2.07 8.17
N GLU A 67 -10.11 -1.00 7.40
CA GLU A 67 -10.00 -1.12 5.95
C GLU A 67 -8.66 -1.71 5.51
N VAL A 68 -7.57 -1.30 6.17
CA VAL A 68 -6.25 -1.89 5.94
C VAL A 68 -6.24 -3.37 6.33
N GLU A 69 -6.83 -3.74 7.46
CA GLU A 69 -6.94 -5.12 7.92
C GLU A 69 -7.65 -5.99 6.88
N ARG A 70 -8.83 -5.55 6.42
CA ARG A 70 -9.61 -6.21 5.37
C ARG A 70 -8.79 -6.42 4.09
N LEU A 71 -8.08 -5.39 3.64
CA LEU A 71 -7.28 -5.47 2.41
C LEU A 71 -6.07 -6.42 2.53
N LEU A 72 -5.41 -6.45 3.69
CA LEU A 72 -4.29 -7.36 3.94
C LEU A 72 -4.73 -8.82 4.10
N GLU A 73 -5.94 -9.02 4.64
CA GLU A 73 -6.61 -10.32 4.70
C GLU A 73 -6.95 -10.84 3.29
N GLU A 74 -7.41 -9.97 2.41
CA GLU A 74 -7.65 -10.23 0.97
C GLU A 74 -6.37 -10.41 0.13
N GLY A 75 -5.19 -10.41 0.75
CA GLY A 75 -3.93 -10.59 0.02
C GLY A 75 -3.45 -9.35 -0.74
N ARG A 76 -4.06 -8.18 -0.53
CA ARG A 76 -3.77 -6.97 -1.31
C ARG A 76 -2.60 -6.18 -0.73
N SER A 77 -1.81 -5.58 -1.62
CA SER A 77 -0.85 -4.53 -1.24
C SER A 77 -1.54 -3.20 -1.08
N VAL A 78 -1.15 -2.42 -0.07
CA VAL A 78 -1.84 -1.18 0.32
C VAL A 78 -0.88 0.00 0.38
N VAL A 79 -1.36 1.20 0.03
CA VAL A 79 -0.66 2.46 0.27
C VAL A 79 -1.45 3.34 1.22
N LEU A 80 -0.81 3.75 2.31
CA LEU A 80 -1.31 4.71 3.29
C LEU A 80 -0.91 6.13 2.90
N ASP A 81 -1.84 6.87 2.30
CA ASP A 81 -1.66 8.26 1.88
C ASP A 81 -2.13 9.22 2.99
N ARG A 82 -1.27 9.39 4.00
CA ARG A 82 -1.43 10.30 5.14
C ARG A 82 -0.12 11.04 5.40
N THR A 83 -0.18 12.20 6.05
CA THR A 83 0.98 12.84 6.69
C THR A 83 1.42 12.01 7.92
N ASN A 84 2.11 10.88 7.70
CA ASN A 84 2.52 9.92 8.74
C ASN A 84 3.73 10.40 9.57
N THR A 85 3.67 11.60 10.13
CA THR A 85 4.83 12.30 10.72
C THR A 85 5.33 11.63 12.01
N ASP A 86 4.43 11.20 12.88
CA ASP A 86 4.75 10.66 14.20
C ASP A 86 4.86 9.12 14.22
N LYS A 87 5.89 8.60 14.91
CA LYS A 87 6.09 7.16 15.16
C LYS A 87 4.88 6.54 15.85
N ALA A 88 4.28 7.22 16.82
CA ALA A 88 3.12 6.70 17.55
C ALA A 88 1.88 6.54 16.66
N GLN A 89 1.76 7.36 15.62
CA GLN A 89 0.68 7.24 14.64
C GLN A 89 0.88 6.07 13.68
N ARG A 90 2.14 5.73 13.34
CA ARG A 90 2.49 4.61 12.46
C ARG A 90 2.43 3.25 13.15
N ALA A 91 2.74 3.19 14.46
CA ALA A 91 2.87 1.94 15.20
C ALA A 91 1.66 0.97 15.03
N PRO A 92 0.39 1.42 15.09
CA PRO A 92 -0.75 0.51 14.88
C PRO A 92 -0.77 -0.13 13.48
N PHE A 93 -0.43 0.63 12.44
CA PHE A 93 -0.39 0.11 11.06
C PHE A 93 0.79 -0.84 10.84
N ILE A 94 1.95 -0.55 11.43
CA ILE A 94 3.12 -1.44 11.39
C ILE A 94 2.81 -2.76 12.10
N SER A 95 2.20 -2.71 13.29
CA SER A 95 1.79 -3.91 14.03
C SER A 95 0.76 -4.73 13.25
N LEU A 96 -0.17 -4.06 12.58
CA LEU A 96 -1.15 -4.70 11.70
C LEU A 96 -0.47 -5.39 10.51
N ALA A 97 0.42 -4.71 9.80
CA ALA A 97 1.16 -5.29 8.67
C ALA A 97 1.92 -6.57 9.08
N LYS A 98 2.60 -6.53 10.24
CA LYS A 98 3.33 -7.68 10.79
C LYS A 98 2.42 -8.87 11.06
N ARG A 99 1.21 -8.66 11.60
CA ARG A 99 0.22 -9.73 11.82
C ARG A 99 -0.14 -10.48 10.52
N PHE A 100 -0.14 -9.78 9.40
CA PHE A 100 -0.47 -10.34 8.09
C PHE A 100 0.76 -10.72 7.24
N ASN A 101 1.96 -10.75 7.83
CA ASN A 101 3.24 -10.97 7.13
C ASN A 101 3.44 -10.03 5.92
N ALA A 102 2.91 -8.80 6.02
CA ALA A 102 3.13 -7.77 5.01
C ALA A 102 4.42 -7.00 5.32
N LYS A 103 5.25 -6.82 4.30
CA LYS A 103 6.42 -5.97 4.35
C LYS A 103 6.00 -4.50 4.43
N VAL A 104 6.64 -3.76 5.33
CA VAL A 104 6.38 -2.34 5.52
C VAL A 104 7.50 -1.53 4.84
N CYS A 105 7.12 -0.57 4.00
CA CYS A 105 8.02 0.35 3.30
C CYS A 105 7.64 1.80 3.53
#